data_AF-A0A8T5UJH1-F1
#
_entry.id   AF-A0A8T5UJH1-F1
#
_cell.length_a   1.000
_cell.length_b   1.000
_cell.length_c   1.000
_cell.angle_alpha   90.00
_cell.angle_beta   90.00
_cell.angle_gamma   90.00
#
_symmetry.space_group_name_H-M   'P 1'
#
loop_
_entity.id
_entity.type
_entity.pdbx_description
1 polymer ?
#
loop_
_entity_poly.entity_id
_entity_poly.type
_entity_poly.pdbx_seq_one_letter_code
_entity_poly.pdbx_strand_id
1 'polypeptide(L)'
;MVRPPTEKNICLRCKGARLLCGKKMCPILLKKSVLKSLVPFEFDKTLRDVELFGASPPGFFVGHFNYPKVHLGPLVPYQKFEVNLDINDYHILDAPELWFGKSMVDIIRYRSSLVRNNFKIDVNIGKKSRKNTPSLKVQKLLETSQELSMAARPVDTETKLEKMNLRMMMDNHALPMGPSGMTDKIRITENTKVHPKVEYCVSDTDLNATEAVSKYLYFEGQVPESTIKRVFSAGLLGEKSRRRIVPTRWSITAVDDIISKALIKEIKKFPEIDDYQIFENTYLDNHFKILLFPGKFTYEMNEVWAPNTLWNISLSGDNRSLKPQIMTDFEFYKGRKNYASNITGA
;
A
#
# COMPACT_ATOMS: atom_id res chain seq x y z
N MET A 1 13.18 -6.36 -10.22
CA MET A 1 13.16 -4.95 -10.70
C MET A 1 13.72 -4.91 -12.11
N VAL A 2 12.87 -5.03 -13.14
CA VAL A 2 13.31 -4.94 -14.54
C VAL A 2 13.09 -3.51 -15.00
N ARG A 3 14.15 -2.69 -14.96
CA ARG A 3 14.15 -1.44 -15.73
C ARG A 3 14.21 -1.85 -17.21
N PRO A 4 13.32 -1.37 -18.09
CA PRO A 4 13.49 -1.62 -19.51
C PRO A 4 14.90 -1.15 -19.92
N PRO A 5 15.61 -1.89 -20.79
CA PRO A 5 16.99 -1.57 -21.16
C PRO A 5 17.02 -0.38 -22.11
N THR A 6 16.62 0.80 -21.64
CA THR A 6 16.80 2.04 -22.39
C THR A 6 18.27 2.40 -22.48
N GLU A 7 18.71 2.96 -23.61
CA GLU A 7 19.97 3.72 -23.66
C GLU A 7 20.05 4.61 -22.43
N LYS A 8 21.18 4.54 -21.69
CA LYS A 8 21.41 5.39 -20.51
C LYS A 8 21.07 6.83 -20.90
N ASN A 9 20.20 7.47 -20.12
CA ASN A 9 19.81 8.87 -20.26
C ASN A 9 18.88 9.22 -21.44
N ILE A 10 18.16 8.25 -22.05
CA ILE A 10 17.21 8.56 -23.14
C ILE A 10 16.18 9.64 -22.76
N CYS A 11 15.61 9.58 -21.56
CA CYS A 11 14.66 10.60 -21.08
C CYS A 11 15.32 11.97 -20.87
N LEU A 12 16.59 11.99 -20.45
CA LEU A 12 17.37 13.22 -20.24
C LEU A 12 17.69 13.90 -21.59
N ARG A 13 17.99 13.11 -22.64
CA ARG A 13 18.16 13.61 -24.02
C ARG A 13 16.82 14.04 -24.64
N CYS A 14 15.76 13.30 -24.34
CA CYS A 14 14.41 13.54 -24.85
C CYS A 14 13.79 14.82 -24.28
N LYS A 15 14.02 15.09 -22.99
CA LYS A 15 13.40 16.17 -22.19
C LYS A 15 11.88 16.26 -22.33
N GLY A 16 11.24 15.15 -22.70
CA GLY A 16 9.80 15.05 -22.96
C GLY A 16 9.30 15.70 -24.26
N ALA A 17 10.15 16.43 -25.00
CA ALA A 17 9.77 17.10 -26.24
C ALA A 17 10.09 16.26 -27.50
N ARG A 18 11.18 15.49 -27.46
CA ARG A 18 11.69 14.77 -28.65
C ARG A 18 11.10 13.37 -28.84
N LEU A 19 10.29 12.91 -27.89
CA LEU A 19 9.58 11.62 -27.93
C LEU A 19 10.45 10.41 -28.32
N LEU A 20 11.73 10.41 -27.91
CA LEU A 20 12.72 9.37 -28.26
C LEU A 20 12.34 7.94 -27.81
N CYS A 21 11.33 7.81 -26.96
CA CYS A 21 10.76 6.52 -26.52
C CYS A 21 9.66 5.99 -27.47
N GLY A 22 9.49 6.60 -28.65
CA GLY A 22 8.50 6.18 -29.66
C GLY A 22 7.04 6.46 -29.30
N LYS A 23 6.75 7.14 -28.19
CA LYS A 23 5.39 7.48 -27.76
C LYS A 23 4.87 8.74 -28.44
N LYS A 24 3.57 8.80 -28.74
CA LYS A 24 2.91 10.01 -29.27
C LYS A 24 2.97 11.22 -28.31
N MET A 25 3.03 10.95 -27.00
CA MET A 25 3.17 11.97 -25.95
C MET A 25 4.13 11.45 -24.88
N CYS A 26 4.86 12.35 -24.21
CA CYS A 26 5.75 11.97 -23.13
C CYS A 26 4.95 11.47 -21.92
N PRO A 27 5.07 10.19 -21.50
CA PRO A 27 4.28 9.65 -20.40
C PRO A 27 4.56 10.36 -19.06
N ILE A 28 5.76 10.90 -18.86
CA ILE A 28 6.13 11.64 -17.64
C ILE A 28 5.37 12.97 -17.56
N LEU A 29 5.32 13.71 -18.67
CA LEU A 29 4.61 14.99 -18.75
C LEU A 29 3.10 14.78 -18.72
N LEU A 30 2.60 13.76 -19.43
CA LEU A 30 1.19 13.37 -19.39
C LEU A 30 0.79 13.00 -17.97
N LYS A 31 1.55 12.16 -17.27
CA LYS A 31 1.31 11.81 -15.86
C LYS A 31 1.28 13.06 -14.99
N LYS A 32 2.25 13.98 -15.13
CA LYS A 32 2.26 15.23 -14.34
C LYS A 32 1.04 16.10 -14.65
N SER A 33 0.64 16.22 -15.92
CA SER A 33 -0.51 17.02 -16.35
C SER A 33 -1.83 16.43 -15.85
N VAL A 34 -2.03 15.12 -16.05
CA VAL A 34 -3.22 14.39 -15.60
C VAL A 34 -3.33 14.44 -14.09
N LEU A 35 -2.23 14.22 -13.36
CA LEU A 35 -2.27 14.35 -11.91
C LEU A 35 -2.60 15.77 -11.48
N LYS A 36 -2.03 16.80 -12.12
CA LYS A 36 -2.38 18.20 -11.84
C LYS A 36 -3.86 18.50 -12.05
N SER A 37 -4.50 17.89 -13.04
CA SER A 37 -5.94 18.09 -13.29
C SER A 37 -6.85 17.26 -12.36
N LEU A 38 -6.32 16.18 -11.76
CA LEU A 38 -7.11 15.27 -10.94
C LEU A 38 -7.07 15.61 -9.45
N VAL A 39 -5.97 16.21 -8.97
CA VAL A 39 -5.81 16.52 -7.54
C VAL A 39 -6.37 17.91 -7.20
N PRO A 40 -6.85 18.10 -5.97
CA PRO A 40 -7.48 19.35 -5.53
C PRO A 40 -6.47 20.40 -5.05
N PHE A 41 -5.18 20.25 -5.36
CA PHE A 41 -4.12 21.12 -4.88
C PHE A 41 -3.05 21.42 -5.93
N GLU A 42 -2.39 22.55 -5.74
CA GLU A 42 -1.26 22.91 -6.59
C GLU A 42 0.00 22.13 -6.22
N PHE A 43 0.47 21.32 -7.16
CA PHE A 43 1.70 20.55 -7.02
C PHE A 43 2.91 21.42 -6.68
N ASP A 44 3.80 20.87 -5.85
CA ASP A 44 5.09 21.45 -5.47
C ASP A 44 5.01 22.71 -4.60
N LYS A 45 3.81 23.12 -4.15
CA LYS A 45 3.66 24.15 -3.12
C LYS A 45 3.89 23.59 -1.71
N THR A 46 4.26 24.49 -0.81
CA THR A 46 4.43 24.21 0.61
C THR A 46 3.51 25.13 1.41
N LEU A 47 2.74 24.57 2.32
CA LEU A 47 2.00 25.31 3.33
C LEU A 47 2.69 25.18 4.69
N ARG A 48 2.57 26.20 5.53
CA ARG A 48 3.08 26.22 6.92
C ARG A 48 1.93 26.34 7.89
N ASP A 49 2.13 25.85 9.11
CA ASP A 49 1.19 25.97 10.23
C ASP A 49 -0.24 25.54 9.85
N VAL A 50 -0.35 24.32 9.32
CA VAL A 50 -1.61 23.78 8.81
C VAL A 50 -2.29 22.99 9.92
N GLU A 51 -3.53 23.34 10.22
CA GLU A 51 -4.40 22.58 11.10
C GLU A 51 -5.42 21.80 10.26
N LEU A 52 -5.58 20.52 10.60
CA LEU A 52 -6.47 19.59 9.91
C LEU A 52 -7.41 18.99 10.94
N PHE A 53 -8.68 18.87 10.56
CA PHE A 53 -9.69 18.13 11.30
C PHE A 53 -10.51 17.32 10.31
N GLY A 54 -10.79 16.07 10.67
CA GLY A 54 -11.75 15.25 9.96
C GLY A 54 -11.72 13.79 10.43
N ALA A 55 -12.69 13.04 9.94
CA ALA A 55 -12.83 11.61 10.21
C ALA A 55 -11.70 10.85 9.52
N SER A 56 -10.58 10.67 10.23
CA SER A 56 -9.44 9.91 9.74
C SER A 56 -9.93 8.53 9.38
N PRO A 57 -9.86 8.08 8.12
CA PRO A 57 -9.95 6.64 7.89
C PRO A 57 -8.86 5.99 8.74
N PRO A 58 -8.97 4.69 9.04
CA PRO A 58 -7.95 4.01 9.81
C PRO A 58 -6.73 3.82 8.90
N GLY A 59 -6.06 4.89 8.49
CA GLY A 59 -4.99 4.87 7.53
C GLY A 59 -3.69 5.21 8.21
N PHE A 60 -2.68 4.38 8.01
CA PHE A 60 -1.39 4.54 8.66
C PHE A 60 -0.29 4.09 7.72
N PHE A 61 0.73 4.94 7.60
CA PHE A 61 1.82 4.73 6.66
C PHE A 61 3.15 4.73 7.38
N VAL A 62 4.04 3.82 6.97
CA VAL A 62 5.43 3.74 7.41
C VAL A 62 6.33 3.72 6.19
N GLY A 63 7.17 4.74 6.07
CA GLY A 63 8.17 4.85 5.01
C GLY A 63 9.34 3.89 5.21
N HIS A 64 10.01 3.52 4.12
CA HIS A 64 11.22 2.69 4.15
C HIS A 64 12.53 3.49 4.08
N PHE A 65 12.45 4.77 3.69
CA PHE A 65 13.63 5.63 3.58
C PHE A 65 14.26 5.86 4.97
N ASN A 66 15.60 5.86 5.03
CA ASN A 66 16.41 6.03 6.24
C ASN A 66 16.27 4.91 7.30
N TYR A 67 15.77 3.73 6.93
CA TYR A 67 15.74 2.56 7.82
C TYR A 67 17.10 2.33 8.51
N PRO A 68 17.16 2.14 9.85
CA PRO A 68 16.06 1.84 10.77
C PRO A 68 15.30 3.05 11.34
N LYS A 69 15.65 4.29 10.98
CA LYS A 69 14.96 5.51 11.43
C LYS A 69 13.98 5.99 10.37
N VAL A 70 12.73 5.59 10.51
CA VAL A 70 11.70 5.77 9.50
C VAL A 70 10.76 6.92 9.83
N HIS A 71 10.06 7.35 8.78
CA HIS A 71 9.02 8.35 8.80
C HIS A 71 7.66 7.67 8.78
N LEU A 72 6.77 8.02 9.71
CA LEU A 72 5.45 7.41 9.80
C LEU A 72 4.39 8.35 10.34
N GLY A 73 3.13 7.97 10.16
CA GLY A 73 1.99 8.60 10.79
C GLY A 73 0.65 8.25 10.12
N PRO A 74 -0.46 8.69 10.72
CA PRO A 74 -1.79 8.45 10.20
C PRO A 74 -2.12 9.32 8.98
N LEU A 75 -3.13 8.89 8.22
CA LEU A 75 -3.69 9.59 7.07
C LEU A 75 -4.98 10.27 7.50
N VAL A 76 -4.98 11.59 7.58
CA VAL A 76 -6.14 12.39 8.02
C VAL A 76 -6.70 13.15 6.80
N PRO A 77 -8.01 13.13 6.54
CA PRO A 77 -8.60 13.90 5.45
C PRO A 77 -8.40 15.39 5.68
N TYR A 78 -8.29 16.13 4.59
CA TYR A 78 -8.31 17.58 4.64
C TYR A 78 -9.49 18.09 3.83
N GLN A 79 -10.45 18.71 4.50
CA GLN A 79 -11.68 19.21 3.90
C GLN A 79 -11.43 20.10 2.66
N LYS A 80 -10.35 20.88 2.64
CA LYS A 80 -9.98 21.70 1.47
C LYS A 80 -9.63 20.88 0.23
N PHE A 81 -9.34 19.59 0.39
CA PHE A 81 -9.03 18.65 -0.67
C PHE A 81 -10.23 17.74 -1.02
N GLU A 82 -11.39 17.93 -0.41
CA GLU A 82 -12.60 17.16 -0.70
C GLU A 82 -13.42 17.78 -1.83
N VAL A 83 -12.74 18.18 -2.91
CA VAL A 83 -13.39 18.83 -4.05
C VAL A 83 -14.02 17.77 -4.95
N ASN A 84 -15.34 17.89 -5.20
CA ASN A 84 -16.12 16.94 -6.01
C ASN A 84 -16.11 15.51 -5.46
N LEU A 85 -16.03 15.36 -4.15
CA LEU A 85 -16.12 14.08 -3.45
C LEU A 85 -17.41 14.05 -2.63
N ASP A 86 -18.38 13.25 -3.07
CA ASP A 86 -19.59 12.96 -2.30
C ASP A 86 -19.31 11.76 -1.37
N ILE A 87 -18.82 12.06 -0.16
CA ILE A 87 -18.39 11.05 0.81
C ILE A 87 -19.39 11.01 1.96
N ASN A 88 -20.17 9.94 2.00
CA ASN A 88 -21.04 9.64 3.14
C ASN A 88 -20.32 8.88 4.26
N ASP A 89 -19.30 8.09 3.91
CA ASP A 89 -18.48 7.34 4.86
C ASP A 89 -17.00 7.48 4.49
N TYR A 90 -16.22 8.11 5.37
CA TYR A 90 -14.79 8.35 5.19
C TYR A 90 -13.97 7.06 5.15
N HIS A 91 -14.54 5.91 5.53
CA HIS A 91 -13.88 4.61 5.44
C HIS A 91 -13.44 4.30 4.00
N ILE A 92 -14.23 4.76 3.02
CA ILE A 92 -13.91 4.60 1.60
C ILE A 92 -12.58 5.24 1.20
N LEU A 93 -12.00 6.15 1.99
CA LEU A 93 -10.77 6.84 1.60
C LEU A 93 -9.50 5.97 1.77
N ASP A 94 -9.56 4.92 2.60
CA ASP A 94 -8.44 3.99 2.83
C ASP A 94 -8.91 2.54 3.08
N ALA A 95 -9.94 2.11 2.36
CA ALA A 95 -10.44 0.73 2.37
C ALA A 95 -10.40 0.12 0.95
N PRO A 96 -9.26 -0.44 0.52
CA PRO A 96 -9.13 -1.07 -0.79
C PRO A 96 -10.20 -2.12 -1.11
N GLU A 97 -10.70 -2.80 -0.08
CA GLU A 97 -11.77 -3.79 -0.17
C GLU A 97 -13.09 -3.20 -0.70
N LEU A 98 -13.31 -1.88 -0.51
CA LEU A 98 -14.50 -1.17 -0.98
C LEU A 98 -14.30 -0.48 -2.34
N TRP A 99 -13.11 -0.58 -2.95
CA TRP A 99 -12.80 0.09 -4.22
C TRP A 99 -13.12 -0.75 -5.45
N PHE A 100 -13.47 -2.02 -5.29
CA PHE A 100 -13.88 -2.83 -6.43
C PHE A 100 -15.06 -2.18 -7.17
N GLY A 101 -14.94 -2.03 -8.48
CA GLY A 101 -15.92 -1.31 -9.32
C GLY A 101 -15.78 0.22 -9.33
N LYS A 102 -14.88 0.83 -8.54
CA LYS A 102 -14.56 2.27 -8.62
C LYS A 102 -13.58 2.55 -9.75
N SER A 103 -13.63 3.77 -10.29
CA SER A 103 -12.69 4.19 -11.33
C SER A 103 -11.32 4.53 -10.74
N MET A 104 -10.26 4.45 -11.55
CA MET A 104 -8.92 4.90 -11.15
C MET A 104 -8.92 6.38 -10.72
N VAL A 105 -9.76 7.19 -11.35
CA VAL A 105 -9.91 8.62 -11.03
C VAL A 105 -10.45 8.80 -9.61
N ASP A 106 -11.47 8.01 -9.23
CA ASP A 106 -12.04 8.08 -7.88
C ASP A 106 -11.02 7.65 -6.83
N ILE A 107 -10.29 6.57 -7.08
CA ILE A 107 -9.22 6.10 -6.17
C ILE A 107 -8.15 7.19 -6.00
N ILE A 108 -7.68 7.81 -7.09
CA ILE A 108 -6.71 8.91 -6.99
C ILE A 108 -7.27 10.07 -6.18
N ARG A 109 -8.55 10.42 -6.35
CA ARG A 109 -9.21 11.48 -5.58
C ARG A 109 -9.29 11.13 -4.10
N TYR A 110 -9.76 9.94 -3.76
CA TYR A 110 -9.79 9.42 -2.38
C TYR A 110 -8.43 9.51 -1.70
N ARG A 111 -7.37 9.10 -2.40
CA ARG A 111 -6.01 9.13 -1.85
C ARG A 111 -5.40 10.52 -1.78
N SER A 112 -5.81 11.42 -2.67
CA SER A 112 -5.32 12.80 -2.72
C SER A 112 -5.96 13.70 -1.66
N SER A 113 -7.17 13.38 -1.18
CA SER A 113 -7.82 14.11 -0.10
C SER A 113 -7.19 13.84 1.27
N LEU A 114 -6.48 12.71 1.41
CA LEU A 114 -5.79 12.34 2.64
C LEU A 114 -4.40 12.98 2.74
N VAL A 115 -4.18 13.68 3.86
CA VAL A 115 -2.88 14.20 4.24
C VAL A 115 -2.21 13.25 5.21
N ARG A 116 -0.98 12.90 4.88
CA ARG A 116 -0.16 12.03 5.70
C ARG A 116 0.61 12.83 6.74
N ASN A 117 0.32 12.51 7.99
CA ASN A 117 1.10 12.91 9.13
C ASN A 117 2.43 12.19 9.11
N ASN A 118 3.49 12.90 9.49
CA ASN A 118 4.83 12.36 9.43
C ASN A 118 5.68 12.85 10.60
N PHE A 119 6.19 11.89 11.38
CA PHE A 119 7.22 12.10 12.39
C PHE A 119 8.25 10.97 12.32
N LYS A 120 9.42 11.19 12.90
CA LYS A 120 10.56 10.27 12.79
C LYS A 120 10.71 9.40 14.03
N ILE A 121 10.89 8.10 13.85
CA ILE A 121 11.11 7.15 14.94
C ILE A 121 12.07 6.03 14.54
N ASP A 122 12.72 5.39 15.52
CA ASP A 122 13.42 4.12 15.30
C ASP A 122 12.41 2.96 15.28
N VAL A 123 12.59 2.02 14.35
CA VAL A 123 11.68 0.88 14.20
C VAL A 123 11.70 -0.08 15.38
N ASN A 124 12.77 -0.13 16.18
CA ASN A 124 12.93 -1.08 17.27
C ASN A 124 12.22 -0.62 18.55
N ILE A 125 10.90 -0.74 18.57
CA ILE A 125 10.06 -0.35 19.72
C ILE A 125 10.04 -1.40 20.86
N GLY A 126 10.24 -2.68 20.55
CA GLY A 126 10.25 -3.76 21.54
C GLY A 126 11.51 -3.84 22.41
N LYS A 127 12.62 -3.27 21.96
CA LYS A 127 13.91 -3.29 22.68
C LYS A 127 14.26 -1.88 23.15
N LYS A 128 14.01 -1.54 24.42
CA LYS A 128 14.36 -0.19 24.92
C LYS A 128 15.87 -0.06 25.17
N SER A 129 16.47 0.96 24.58
CA SER A 129 17.87 1.37 24.75
C SER A 129 17.95 2.89 24.76
N ARG A 130 18.96 3.46 25.42
CA ARG A 130 19.16 4.92 25.45
C ARG A 130 19.27 5.55 24.04
N LYS A 131 19.65 4.76 23.02
CA LYS A 131 19.78 5.21 21.62
C LYS A 131 18.45 5.25 20.84
N ASN A 132 17.42 4.53 21.28
CA ASN A 132 16.15 4.41 20.55
C ASN A 132 14.92 4.86 21.35
N THR A 133 15.08 5.28 22.61
CA THR A 133 14.00 5.91 23.38
C THR A 133 13.59 7.24 22.71
N PRO A 134 12.35 7.36 22.20
CA PRO A 134 11.86 8.62 21.63
C PRO A 134 11.66 9.67 22.73
N SER A 135 11.59 10.95 22.35
CA SER A 135 11.15 11.99 23.26
C SER A 135 9.69 11.77 23.66
N LEU A 136 9.27 12.31 24.81
CA LEU A 136 7.89 12.16 25.31
C LEU A 136 6.84 12.63 24.28
N LYS A 137 7.16 13.70 23.53
CA LYS A 137 6.30 14.21 22.44
C LYS A 137 6.13 13.17 21.34
N VAL A 138 7.23 12.58 20.86
CA VAL A 138 7.20 11.56 19.80
C VAL A 138 6.56 10.28 20.28
N GLN A 139 6.73 9.92 21.56
CA GLN A 139 6.06 8.77 22.15
C GLN A 139 4.54 8.93 22.13
N LYS A 140 4.03 10.11 22.54
CA LYS A 140 2.59 10.39 22.45
C LYS A 140 2.07 10.33 21.02
N LEU A 141 2.81 10.91 20.06
CA LEU A 141 2.45 10.81 18.63
C LEU A 141 2.38 9.35 18.17
N LEU A 142 3.34 8.51 18.57
CA LEU A 142 3.34 7.08 18.24
C LEU A 142 2.13 6.37 18.85
N GLU A 143 1.87 6.54 20.15
CA GLU A 143 0.76 5.90 20.86
C GLU A 143 -0.58 6.26 20.21
N THR A 144 -0.84 7.55 19.96
CA THR A 144 -2.06 8.00 19.27
C THR A 144 -2.14 7.45 17.84
N SER A 145 -1.02 7.37 17.12
CA SER A 145 -1.02 6.83 15.76
C SER A 145 -1.25 5.31 15.74
N GLN A 146 -0.76 4.59 16.74
CA GLN A 146 -1.00 3.17 16.93
C GLN A 146 -2.46 2.89 17.27
N GLU A 147 -3.09 3.73 18.10
CA GLU A 147 -4.52 3.67 18.37
C GLU A 147 -5.35 3.82 17.08
N LEU A 148 -5.07 4.87 16.29
CA LEU A 148 -5.71 5.06 14.98
C LEU A 148 -5.48 3.87 14.02
N SER A 149 -4.32 3.23 14.10
CA SER A 149 -4.02 2.06 13.27
C SER A 149 -4.87 0.83 13.62
N MET A 150 -5.41 0.75 14.84
CA MET A 150 -6.30 -0.34 15.28
C MET A 150 -7.79 -0.06 14.99
N ALA A 151 -8.12 1.18 14.63
CA ALA A 151 -9.49 1.59 14.42
C ALA A 151 -10.18 0.76 13.32
N ALA A 152 -11.41 0.34 13.59
CA ALA A 152 -12.26 -0.41 12.67
C ALA A 152 -13.17 0.51 11.83
N ARG A 153 -13.32 1.77 12.23
CA ARG A 153 -14.13 2.81 11.56
C ARG A 153 -13.33 4.11 11.49
N PRO A 154 -13.73 5.07 10.64
CA PRO A 154 -13.14 6.41 10.67
C PRO A 154 -13.24 7.02 12.07
N VAL A 155 -12.20 7.75 12.46
CA VAL A 155 -12.08 8.37 13.79
C VAL A 155 -11.79 9.86 13.65
N ASP A 156 -12.63 10.70 14.25
CA ASP A 156 -12.43 12.15 14.29
C ASP A 156 -11.08 12.49 14.93
N THR A 157 -10.23 13.13 14.11
CA THR A 157 -8.84 13.38 14.43
C THR A 157 -8.46 14.82 14.09
N GLU A 158 -7.91 15.51 15.07
CA GLU A 158 -7.25 16.81 14.90
C GLU A 158 -5.75 16.60 14.75
N THR A 159 -5.13 17.26 13.77
CA THR A 159 -3.67 17.30 13.65
C THR A 159 -3.16 18.69 13.28
N LYS A 160 -1.97 19.00 13.77
CA LYS A 160 -1.23 20.22 13.45
C LYS A 160 0.08 19.87 12.77
N LEU A 161 0.33 20.50 11.62
CA LEU A 161 1.52 20.31 10.80
C LEU A 161 2.33 21.61 10.75
N GLU A 162 3.62 21.54 11.09
CA GLU A 162 4.53 22.69 10.97
C GLU A 162 4.69 23.09 9.50
N LYS A 163 4.78 22.09 8.63
CA LYS A 163 4.99 22.24 7.18
C LYS A 163 4.33 21.09 6.45
N MET A 164 3.53 21.39 5.43
CA MET A 164 2.91 20.43 4.52
C MET A 164 3.40 20.64 3.09
N ASN A 165 3.91 19.58 2.46
CA ASN A 165 4.32 19.58 1.06
C ASN A 165 3.21 18.98 0.18
N LEU A 166 2.72 19.77 -0.78
CA LEU A 166 1.63 19.39 -1.68
C LEU A 166 2.15 18.56 -2.86
N ARG A 167 2.31 17.25 -2.62
CA ARG A 167 2.80 16.29 -3.62
C ARG A 167 2.08 14.96 -3.46
N MET A 168 1.69 14.36 -4.58
CA MET A 168 1.34 12.95 -4.63
C MET A 168 2.60 12.09 -4.69
N MET A 169 2.67 11.04 -3.87
CA MET A 169 3.62 9.97 -4.06
C MET A 169 2.94 8.80 -4.78
N MET A 170 3.57 8.36 -5.86
CA MET A 170 3.13 7.20 -6.64
C MET A 170 4.24 6.17 -6.59
N ASP A 171 3.89 4.96 -6.16
CA ASP A 171 4.77 3.80 -6.17
C ASP A 171 4.14 2.72 -7.05
N ASN A 172 4.93 1.75 -7.49
CA ASN A 172 4.40 0.62 -8.28
C ASN A 172 3.79 -0.48 -7.41
N HIS A 173 4.14 -0.52 -6.12
CA HIS A 173 3.72 -1.55 -5.17
C HIS A 173 2.87 -1.00 -4.03
N ALA A 174 2.88 0.31 -3.80
CA ALA A 174 2.03 0.96 -2.82
C ALA A 174 0.95 1.80 -3.49
N LEU A 175 -0.16 1.94 -2.78
CA LEU A 175 -1.26 2.82 -3.17
C LEU A 175 -0.77 4.25 -3.41
N PRO A 176 -1.42 5.02 -4.30
CA PRO A 176 -1.24 6.46 -4.36
C PRO A 176 -1.35 7.07 -2.96
N MET A 177 -0.46 8.01 -2.66
CA MET A 177 -0.48 8.71 -1.38
C MET A 177 -0.52 10.20 -1.59
N GLY A 178 -1.41 10.85 -0.86
CA GLY A 178 -1.55 12.29 -0.85
C GLY A 178 -0.37 13.06 -0.25
N PRO A 179 -0.56 14.38 -0.10
CA PRO A 179 0.38 15.29 0.53
C PRO A 179 0.87 14.79 1.90
N SER A 180 2.02 15.30 2.33
CA SER A 180 2.58 14.93 3.63
C SER A 180 3.14 16.14 4.35
N GLY A 181 3.07 16.14 5.68
CA GLY A 181 3.63 17.20 6.50
C GLY A 181 4.27 16.72 7.78
N MET A 182 5.18 17.53 8.32
CA MET A 182 5.83 17.26 9.61
C MET A 182 4.83 17.53 10.72
N THR A 183 4.57 16.52 11.54
CA THR A 183 3.51 16.56 12.55
C THR A 183 4.01 17.12 13.88
N ASP A 184 3.31 18.13 14.36
CA ASP A 184 3.51 18.74 15.67
C ASP A 184 2.67 18.02 16.74
N LYS A 185 1.39 17.80 16.44
CA LYS A 185 0.41 17.22 17.38
C LYS A 185 -0.64 16.39 16.63
N ILE A 186 -1.06 15.28 17.22
CA ILE A 186 -2.22 14.48 16.81
C ILE A 186 -3.11 14.33 18.05
N ARG A 187 -4.41 14.52 17.89
CA ARG A 187 -5.40 14.29 18.95
C ARG A 187 -6.61 13.60 18.37
N ILE A 188 -6.97 12.48 18.98
CA ILE A 188 -8.24 11.80 18.74
C ILE A 188 -9.31 12.52 19.57
N THR A 189 -10.44 12.86 18.95
CA THR A 189 -11.54 13.60 19.61
C THR A 189 -12.73 12.73 20.00
N GLU A 190 -12.70 11.45 19.65
CA GLU A 190 -13.75 10.48 19.98
C GLU A 190 -13.18 9.13 20.44
N ASN A 191 -14.04 8.17 20.79
CA ASN A 191 -13.56 6.85 21.21
C ASN A 191 -13.27 5.94 20.02
N THR A 192 -12.05 5.43 19.94
CA THR A 192 -11.62 4.50 18.91
C THR A 192 -12.30 3.14 19.07
N LYS A 193 -13.13 2.74 18.10
CA LYS A 193 -13.68 1.38 18.05
C LYS A 193 -12.68 0.41 17.41
N VAL A 194 -12.30 -0.63 18.14
CA VAL A 194 -11.35 -1.65 17.70
C VAL A 194 -12.05 -3.00 17.54
N HIS A 195 -11.65 -3.79 16.55
CA HIS A 195 -12.16 -5.15 16.38
C HIS A 195 -11.70 -6.05 17.54
N PRO A 196 -12.57 -6.86 18.19
CA PRO A 196 -12.18 -7.64 19.37
C PRO A 196 -10.95 -8.53 19.18
N LYS A 197 -10.82 -9.16 18.00
CA LYS A 197 -9.64 -9.98 17.67
C LYS A 197 -8.36 -9.16 17.48
N VAL A 198 -8.47 -7.91 17.01
CA VAL A 198 -7.32 -6.99 16.93
C VAL A 198 -6.88 -6.61 18.32
N GLU A 199 -7.82 -6.19 19.18
CA GLU A 199 -7.53 -5.84 20.57
C GLU A 199 -6.88 -7.00 21.34
N TYR A 200 -7.41 -8.21 21.18
CA TYR A 200 -6.82 -9.45 21.72
C TYR A 200 -5.37 -9.65 21.26
N CYS A 201 -5.11 -9.64 19.95
CA CYS A 201 -3.77 -9.90 19.41
C CYS A 201 -2.76 -8.81 19.78
N VAL A 202 -3.20 -7.56 19.97
CA VAL A 202 -2.33 -6.45 20.37
C VAL A 202 -2.01 -6.53 21.87
N SER A 203 -2.98 -6.93 22.68
CA SER A 203 -2.85 -7.07 24.14
C SER A 203 -2.01 -8.28 24.54
N ASP A 204 -2.11 -9.38 23.79
CA ASP A 204 -1.27 -10.55 23.99
C ASP A 204 0.17 -10.26 23.52
N THR A 205 1.07 -10.10 24.48
CA THR A 205 2.45 -9.74 24.21
C THR A 205 3.38 -10.94 24.03
N ASP A 206 2.88 -12.17 24.15
CA ASP A 206 3.63 -13.41 23.95
C ASP A 206 3.21 -14.15 22.68
N LEU A 207 2.05 -13.78 22.10
CA LEU A 207 1.55 -14.32 20.84
C LEU A 207 2.52 -14.08 19.68
N ASN A 208 2.80 -15.14 18.93
CA ASN A 208 3.60 -15.06 17.72
C ASN A 208 2.88 -14.28 16.60
N ALA A 209 3.60 -13.40 15.90
CA ALA A 209 3.00 -12.55 14.86
C ALA A 209 2.39 -13.36 13.70
N THR A 210 2.98 -14.51 13.34
CA THR A 210 2.45 -15.39 12.30
C THR A 210 1.12 -16.01 12.71
N GLU A 211 0.99 -16.44 13.97
CA GLU A 211 -0.27 -17.00 14.49
C GLU A 211 -1.33 -15.90 14.66
N ALA A 212 -0.94 -14.72 15.17
CA ALA A 212 -1.81 -13.56 15.27
C ALA A 212 -2.44 -13.22 13.90
N VAL A 213 -1.60 -13.07 12.87
CA VAL A 213 -2.04 -12.70 11.52
C VAL A 213 -2.92 -13.79 10.90
N SER A 214 -2.45 -15.04 10.84
CA SER A 214 -3.15 -16.08 10.08
C SER A 214 -4.38 -16.62 10.81
N LYS A 215 -4.21 -17.13 12.04
CA LYS A 215 -5.27 -17.83 12.76
C LYS A 215 -6.29 -16.87 13.35
N TYR A 216 -5.84 -15.92 14.18
CA TYR A 216 -6.75 -15.08 14.97
C TYR A 216 -7.36 -13.93 14.19
N LEU A 217 -6.57 -13.23 13.36
CA LEU A 217 -7.06 -12.09 12.60
C LEU A 217 -7.73 -12.50 11.30
N TYR A 218 -7.07 -13.31 10.47
CA TYR A 218 -7.58 -13.67 9.16
C TYR A 218 -8.68 -14.75 9.21
N PHE A 219 -8.39 -15.96 9.73
CA PHE A 219 -9.37 -17.06 9.72
C PHE A 219 -10.51 -16.89 10.73
N GLU A 220 -10.19 -16.68 12.01
CA GLU A 220 -11.21 -16.59 13.07
C GLU A 220 -11.89 -15.22 13.10
N GLY A 221 -11.11 -14.15 12.94
CA GLY A 221 -11.57 -12.79 13.09
C GLY A 221 -12.16 -12.18 11.82
N GLN A 222 -11.89 -12.75 10.65
CA GLN A 222 -12.28 -12.22 9.34
C GLN A 222 -11.96 -10.73 9.20
N VAL A 223 -10.84 -10.31 9.80
CA VAL A 223 -10.41 -8.91 9.81
C VAL A 223 -9.96 -8.55 8.39
N PRO A 224 -10.39 -7.39 7.83
CA PRO A 224 -9.94 -6.95 6.52
C PRO A 224 -8.43 -6.92 6.41
N GLU A 225 -7.90 -7.39 5.29
CA GLU A 225 -6.47 -7.55 5.10
C GLU A 225 -5.71 -6.22 5.19
N SER A 226 -6.30 -5.13 4.70
CA SER A 226 -5.76 -3.77 4.87
C SER A 226 -5.56 -3.39 6.35
N THR A 227 -6.48 -3.81 7.22
CA THR A 227 -6.38 -3.61 8.67
C THR A 227 -5.28 -4.46 9.29
N ILE A 228 -5.14 -5.72 8.88
CA ILE A 228 -4.05 -6.58 9.35
C ILE A 228 -2.69 -6.00 8.94
N LYS A 229 -2.53 -5.60 7.67
CA LYS A 229 -1.32 -4.95 7.13
C LYS A 229 -0.96 -3.70 7.92
N ARG A 230 -1.97 -2.88 8.26
CA ARG A 230 -1.83 -1.66 9.03
C ARG A 230 -1.35 -1.90 10.46
N VAL A 231 -2.04 -2.77 11.21
CA VAL A 231 -1.70 -3.10 12.60
C VAL A 231 -0.32 -3.77 12.68
N PHE A 232 0.01 -4.63 11.71
CA PHE A 232 1.35 -5.22 11.57
C PHE A 232 2.43 -4.15 11.31
N SER A 233 2.18 -3.21 10.39
CA SER A 233 3.09 -2.11 10.07
C SER A 233 3.35 -1.18 11.26
N ALA A 234 2.33 -0.94 12.09
CA ALA A 234 2.41 -0.17 13.33
C ALA A 234 3.24 -0.86 14.44
N GLY A 235 3.69 -2.11 14.21
CA GLY A 235 4.49 -2.88 15.14
C GLY A 235 3.73 -3.38 16.35
N LEU A 236 2.41 -3.60 16.21
CA LEU A 236 1.53 -3.98 17.31
C LEU A 236 1.37 -5.49 17.48
N LEU A 237 1.83 -6.31 16.54
CA LEU A 237 1.68 -7.77 16.56
C LEU A 237 3.00 -8.47 16.87
N GLY A 238 2.92 -9.59 17.58
CA GLY A 238 4.07 -10.43 17.93
C GLY A 238 4.56 -10.27 19.38
N GLU A 239 5.58 -11.06 19.73
CA GLU A 239 6.23 -11.01 21.03
C GLU A 239 6.77 -9.61 21.36
N LYS A 240 6.52 -9.11 22.58
CA LYS A 240 6.86 -7.74 23.02
C LYS A 240 8.28 -7.32 22.67
N SER A 241 9.24 -8.20 22.93
CA SER A 241 10.68 -7.95 22.74
C SER A 241 11.11 -7.94 21.26
N ARG A 242 10.27 -8.49 20.38
CA ARG A 242 10.48 -8.61 18.93
C ARG A 242 9.61 -7.66 18.12
N ARG A 243 8.62 -6.99 18.72
CA ARG A 243 7.80 -5.97 18.07
C ARG A 243 8.67 -4.88 17.45
N ARG A 244 8.42 -4.60 16.17
CA ARG A 244 9.09 -3.58 15.38
C ARG A 244 8.08 -2.92 14.47
N ILE A 245 8.25 -1.62 14.25
CA ILE A 245 7.55 -0.90 13.21
C ILE A 245 8.10 -1.39 11.86
N VAL A 246 7.21 -1.75 10.93
CA VAL A 246 7.60 -2.33 9.65
C VAL A 246 7.16 -1.38 8.54
N PRO A 247 8.03 -0.99 7.60
CA PRO A 247 7.63 -0.23 6.42
C PRO A 247 6.40 -0.83 5.74
N THR A 248 5.48 0.00 5.28
CA THR A 248 4.18 -0.45 4.72
C THR A 248 4.39 -1.45 3.59
N ARG A 249 5.35 -1.19 2.69
CA ARG A 249 5.69 -2.12 1.60
C ARG A 249 6.10 -3.51 2.09
N TRP A 250 6.91 -3.59 3.14
CA TRP A 250 7.35 -4.87 3.70
C TRP A 250 6.23 -5.54 4.49
N SER A 251 5.35 -4.76 5.10
CA SER A 251 4.18 -5.26 5.83
C SER A 251 3.18 -5.91 4.89
N ILE A 252 2.94 -5.32 3.71
CA ILE A 252 2.11 -5.93 2.65
C ILE A 252 2.67 -7.31 2.31
N THR A 253 3.94 -7.39 1.86
CA THR A 253 4.56 -8.66 1.48
C THR A 253 4.59 -9.68 2.63
N ALA A 254 4.88 -9.26 3.86
CA ALA A 254 4.97 -10.17 5.01
C ALA A 254 3.59 -10.74 5.41
N VAL A 255 2.56 -9.90 5.42
CA VAL A 255 1.19 -10.34 5.73
C VAL A 255 0.66 -11.25 4.62
N ASP A 256 0.87 -10.88 3.35
CA ASP A 256 0.48 -11.69 2.19
C ASP A 256 1.16 -13.07 2.25
N ASP A 257 2.46 -13.14 2.55
CA ASP A 257 3.20 -14.40 2.69
C ASP A 257 2.66 -15.27 3.84
N ILE A 258 2.39 -14.68 5.01
CA ILE A 258 1.84 -15.41 6.16
C ILE A 258 0.46 -15.99 5.84
N ILE A 259 -0.44 -15.17 5.29
CA ILE A 259 -1.81 -15.57 4.96
C ILE A 259 -1.78 -16.61 3.84
N SER A 260 -1.03 -16.38 2.77
CA SER A 260 -0.95 -17.29 1.62
C SER A 260 -0.41 -18.67 2.01
N LYS A 261 0.64 -18.73 2.84
CA LYS A 261 1.16 -20.01 3.35
C LYS A 261 0.15 -20.75 4.22
N ALA A 262 -0.72 -20.05 4.92
CA ALA A 262 -1.78 -20.67 5.70
C ALA A 262 -2.93 -21.15 4.81
N LEU A 263 -3.36 -20.35 3.83
CA LEU A 263 -4.36 -20.72 2.83
C LEU A 263 -3.94 -21.93 2.00
N ILE A 264 -2.70 -21.99 1.52
CA ILE A 264 -2.19 -23.13 0.74
C ILE A 264 -2.31 -24.45 1.52
N LYS A 265 -2.12 -24.42 2.86
CA LYS A 265 -2.30 -25.61 3.69
C LYS A 265 -3.76 -26.08 3.74
N GLU A 266 -4.71 -25.16 3.70
CA GLU A 266 -6.14 -25.47 3.66
C GLU A 266 -6.55 -25.93 2.26
N ILE A 267 -6.13 -25.23 1.20
CA ILE A 267 -6.41 -25.59 -0.21
C ILE A 267 -6.00 -27.04 -0.50
N LYS A 268 -4.84 -27.47 0.01
CA LYS A 268 -4.34 -28.85 -0.16
C LYS A 268 -5.20 -29.94 0.50
N LYS A 269 -6.18 -29.58 1.33
CA LYS A 269 -7.13 -30.52 1.96
C LYS A 269 -8.42 -30.68 1.16
N PHE A 270 -8.72 -29.77 0.24
CA PHE A 270 -9.91 -29.87 -0.61
C PHE A 270 -9.73 -30.99 -1.65
N PRO A 271 -10.84 -31.60 -2.12
CA PRO A 271 -10.80 -32.53 -3.23
C PRO A 271 -10.28 -31.83 -4.50
N GLU A 272 -9.65 -32.61 -5.37
CA GLU A 272 -9.25 -32.15 -6.70
C GLU A 272 -10.50 -31.84 -7.54
N ILE A 273 -10.38 -30.91 -8.49
CA ILE A 273 -11.45 -30.64 -9.46
C ILE A 273 -11.36 -31.65 -10.60
N ASP A 274 -12.51 -32.04 -11.14
CA ASP A 274 -12.59 -33.07 -12.19
C ASP A 274 -12.65 -32.47 -13.61
N ASP A 275 -12.92 -31.16 -13.73
CA ASP A 275 -13.11 -30.47 -15.01
C ASP A 275 -12.27 -29.20 -15.13
N TYR A 276 -12.01 -28.80 -16.37
CA TYR A 276 -11.38 -27.52 -16.70
C TYR A 276 -12.36 -26.38 -16.47
N GLN A 277 -11.95 -25.37 -15.72
CA GLN A 277 -12.75 -24.17 -15.47
C GLN A 277 -12.00 -22.93 -15.92
N ILE A 278 -12.71 -22.01 -16.58
CA ILE A 278 -12.16 -20.75 -17.05
C ILE A 278 -12.98 -19.62 -16.46
N PHE A 279 -12.30 -18.73 -15.76
CA PHE A 279 -12.88 -17.50 -15.24
C PHE A 279 -12.17 -16.31 -15.87
N GLU A 280 -12.92 -15.27 -16.17
CA GLU A 280 -12.39 -14.02 -16.66
C GLU A 280 -12.98 -12.85 -15.91
N ASN A 281 -12.17 -11.80 -15.73
CA ASN A 281 -12.64 -10.54 -15.20
C ASN A 281 -11.78 -9.40 -15.73
N THR A 282 -12.31 -8.18 -15.72
CA THR A 282 -11.57 -6.97 -16.10
C THR A 282 -11.72 -5.92 -15.00
N TYR A 283 -10.60 -5.37 -14.53
CA TYR A 283 -10.61 -4.35 -13.48
C TYR A 283 -9.46 -3.35 -13.66
N LEU A 284 -9.79 -2.05 -13.62
CA LEU A 284 -8.84 -0.94 -13.84
C LEU A 284 -7.95 -1.15 -15.09
N ASP A 285 -8.59 -1.52 -16.20
CA ASP A 285 -7.97 -1.84 -17.49
C ASP A 285 -7.02 -3.06 -17.49
N ASN A 286 -6.97 -3.83 -16.40
CA ASN A 286 -6.28 -5.11 -16.35
C ASN A 286 -7.28 -6.24 -16.64
N HIS A 287 -6.87 -7.16 -17.52
CA HIS A 287 -7.63 -8.37 -17.83
C HIS A 287 -7.06 -9.55 -17.06
N PHE A 288 -7.90 -10.21 -16.29
CA PHE A 288 -7.56 -11.40 -15.51
C PHE A 288 -8.21 -12.61 -16.16
N LYS A 289 -7.42 -13.67 -16.33
CA LYS A 289 -7.90 -14.98 -16.76
C LYS A 289 -7.37 -16.00 -15.77
N ILE A 290 -8.28 -16.74 -15.14
CA ILE A 290 -7.97 -17.79 -14.18
C ILE A 290 -8.39 -19.10 -14.81
N LEU A 291 -7.41 -19.98 -15.00
CA LEU A 291 -7.60 -21.31 -15.58
C LEU A 291 -7.38 -22.32 -14.46
N LEU A 292 -8.39 -23.11 -14.14
CA LEU A 292 -8.27 -24.21 -13.20
C LEU A 292 -8.22 -25.52 -13.98
N PHE A 293 -7.22 -26.33 -13.66
CA PHE A 293 -6.94 -27.61 -14.29
C PHE A 293 -7.15 -28.74 -13.28
N PRO A 294 -7.68 -29.90 -13.69
CA PRO A 294 -7.74 -31.08 -12.85
C PRO A 294 -6.35 -31.52 -12.36
N GLY A 295 -6.28 -31.92 -11.09
CA GLY A 295 -5.07 -32.45 -10.47
C GLY A 295 -4.68 -31.78 -9.15
N LYS A 296 -3.49 -32.15 -8.67
CA LYS A 296 -2.88 -31.61 -7.45
C LYS A 296 -2.61 -30.11 -7.59
N PHE A 297 -2.68 -29.40 -6.46
CA PHE A 297 -2.36 -27.97 -6.41
C PHE A 297 -0.98 -27.67 -7.02
N THR A 298 -1.01 -26.91 -8.11
CA THR A 298 0.11 -26.23 -8.74
C THR A 298 -0.38 -24.86 -9.17
N TYR A 299 0.51 -23.88 -9.17
CA TYR A 299 0.15 -22.52 -9.52
C TYR A 299 1.13 -21.97 -10.55
N GLU A 300 0.61 -21.30 -11.56
CA GLU A 300 1.38 -20.54 -12.53
C GLU A 300 0.68 -19.20 -12.74
N MET A 301 1.47 -18.12 -12.72
CA MET A 301 1.01 -16.78 -12.98
C MET A 301 1.80 -16.16 -14.11
N ASN A 302 1.08 -15.65 -15.10
CA ASN A 302 1.61 -15.02 -16.29
C ASN A 302 1.23 -13.53 -16.29
N GLU A 303 2.21 -12.65 -16.18
CA GLU A 303 2.04 -11.20 -16.31
C GLU A 303 2.38 -10.78 -17.75
N VAL A 304 1.37 -10.32 -18.50
CA VAL A 304 1.51 -9.97 -19.92
C VAL A 304 1.52 -8.46 -20.09
N TRP A 305 2.66 -7.91 -20.47
CA TRP A 305 2.82 -6.49 -20.77
C TRP A 305 2.57 -6.19 -22.24
N ALA A 306 1.45 -5.53 -22.52
CA ALA A 306 1.08 -5.13 -23.88
C ALA A 306 2.17 -4.24 -24.53
N PRO A 307 2.35 -4.33 -25.87
CA PRO A 307 3.24 -3.43 -26.61
C PRO A 307 2.89 -1.98 -26.33
N ASN A 308 3.92 -1.13 -26.27
CA ASN A 308 3.76 0.29 -26.02
C ASN A 308 3.13 0.63 -24.66
N THR A 309 3.33 -0.18 -23.64
CA THR A 309 3.10 0.21 -22.23
C THR A 309 4.34 0.91 -21.65
N LEU A 310 4.32 1.29 -20.36
CA LEU A 310 5.49 1.86 -19.68
C LEU A 310 6.63 0.85 -19.50
N TRP A 311 6.29 -0.43 -19.40
CA TRP A 311 7.23 -1.52 -19.10
C TRP A 311 7.61 -2.33 -20.34
N ASN A 312 6.90 -2.14 -21.46
CA ASN A 312 7.22 -2.71 -22.77
C ASN A 312 7.26 -1.58 -23.83
N ILE A 313 8.45 -0.99 -24.01
CA ILE A 313 8.71 0.12 -24.93
C ILE A 313 9.67 -0.30 -26.05
N SER A 314 9.47 0.24 -27.26
CA SER A 314 10.45 0.12 -28.32
C SER A 314 11.65 1.02 -28.02
N LEU A 315 12.84 0.45 -28.12
CA LEU A 315 14.11 1.15 -27.92
C LEU A 315 14.63 1.79 -29.20
N SER A 316 14.28 1.22 -30.36
CA SER A 316 14.65 1.70 -31.69
C SER A 316 13.67 2.73 -32.25
N GLY A 317 12.55 2.98 -31.55
CA GLY A 317 11.46 3.85 -32.02
C GLY A 317 10.54 3.18 -33.04
N ASP A 318 10.87 1.98 -33.53
CA ASP A 318 9.95 1.17 -34.32
C ASP A 318 9.00 0.40 -33.39
N ASN A 319 7.74 0.83 -33.36
CA ASN A 319 6.70 0.23 -32.54
C ASN A 319 5.97 -0.92 -33.27
N ARG A 320 6.19 -1.12 -34.57
CA ARG A 320 5.42 -2.09 -35.39
C ARG A 320 5.84 -3.54 -35.13
N SER A 321 7.08 -3.74 -34.68
CA SER A 321 7.66 -5.05 -34.39
C SER A 321 7.61 -5.44 -32.90
N LEU A 322 7.10 -4.56 -32.03
CA LEU A 322 7.09 -4.79 -30.59
C LEU A 322 5.99 -5.78 -30.19
N LYS A 323 6.41 -6.95 -29.68
CA LYS A 323 5.50 -8.00 -29.22
C LYS A 323 5.19 -7.86 -27.72
N PRO A 324 4.04 -8.40 -27.24
CA PRO A 324 3.77 -8.51 -25.81
C PRO A 324 4.93 -9.24 -25.10
N GLN A 325 5.31 -8.78 -23.91
CA GLN A 325 6.30 -9.45 -23.07
C GLN A 325 5.55 -10.24 -21.99
N ILE A 326 5.86 -11.52 -21.87
CA ILE A 326 5.25 -12.42 -20.88
C ILE A 326 6.29 -12.73 -19.82
N MET A 327 5.95 -12.48 -18.57
CA MET A 327 6.76 -12.84 -17.40
C MET A 327 6.00 -13.90 -16.62
N THR A 328 6.70 -14.94 -16.19
CA THR A 328 6.07 -16.11 -15.57
C THR A 328 6.74 -16.46 -14.25
N ASP A 329 5.93 -16.77 -13.25
CA ASP A 329 6.33 -17.39 -12.01
C ASP A 329 5.39 -18.56 -11.71
N PHE A 330 5.92 -19.65 -11.16
CA PHE A 330 5.14 -20.85 -10.87
C PHE A 330 5.60 -21.53 -9.58
N GLU A 331 4.74 -22.41 -9.07
CA GLU A 331 5.07 -23.34 -8.01
C GLU A 331 4.38 -24.69 -8.18
N PHE A 332 5.11 -25.75 -7.84
CA PHE A 332 4.57 -27.10 -7.82
C PHE A 332 3.99 -27.43 -6.44
N TYR A 333 3.40 -28.62 -6.29
CA TYR A 333 2.77 -29.07 -5.06
C TYR A 333 3.62 -28.91 -3.78
N LYS A 334 4.95 -29.04 -3.86
CA LYS A 334 5.86 -28.87 -2.72
C LYS A 334 6.14 -27.40 -2.36
N GLY A 335 5.63 -26.45 -3.15
CA GLY A 335 5.84 -25.01 -3.00
C GLY A 335 7.23 -24.54 -3.44
N ARG A 336 7.49 -23.24 -3.28
CA ARG A 336 8.80 -22.61 -3.56
C ARG A 336 9.69 -22.58 -2.32
N LYS A 337 11.00 -22.66 -2.55
CA LYS A 337 12.02 -22.34 -1.53
C LYS A 337 12.50 -20.89 -1.59
N ASN A 338 12.39 -20.28 -2.78
CA ASN A 338 12.85 -18.92 -3.06
C ASN A 338 11.66 -18.02 -3.38
N TYR A 339 11.76 -16.74 -3.01
CA TYR A 339 10.76 -15.73 -3.31
C TYR A 339 10.56 -15.59 -4.82
N ALA A 340 9.32 -15.34 -5.23
CA ALA A 340 8.97 -15.11 -6.62
C ALA A 340 9.44 -13.72 -7.07
N SER A 341 10.08 -13.63 -8.23
CA SER A 341 10.89 -12.45 -8.58
C SER A 341 10.69 -11.96 -10.01
N ASN A 342 10.00 -12.75 -10.83
CA ASN A 342 9.81 -12.42 -12.24
C ASN A 342 8.59 -11.53 -12.42
N ILE A 343 7.53 -11.73 -11.63
CA ILE A 343 6.30 -10.93 -11.75
C ILE A 343 6.15 -9.90 -10.61
N THR A 344 5.29 -8.90 -10.82
CA THR A 344 5.10 -7.78 -9.88
C THR A 344 4.16 -8.13 -8.71
N GLY A 345 3.30 -9.14 -8.87
CA GLY A 345 2.29 -9.59 -7.90
C GLY A 345 2.56 -10.99 -7.33
N ALA A 346 3.82 -11.29 -7.05
CA ALA A 346 4.35 -12.62 -6.75
C ALA A 346 4.35 -13.00 -5.26
#